data_AF-A0A2K9P4J5-F1
#
_entry.id   AF-A0A2K9P4J5-F1
#
_cell.length_a   1.000
_cell.length_b   1.000
_cell.length_c   1.000
_cell.angle_alpha   90.00
_cell.angle_beta   90.00
_cell.angle_gamma   90.00
#
_symmetry.space_group_name_H-M   'P 1'
#
loop_
_entity.id
_entity.type
_entity.pdbx_description
1 polymer ?
#
loop_
_entity_poly.entity_id
_entity_poly.type
_entity_poly.pdbx_seq_one_letter_code
_entity_poly.pdbx_strand_id
1 'polypeptide(L)' 'MAAKKLGRPTDSLKDKEIRVRANPETIRKLEECSKRLNTSKSDIVRRGIDKMYDDLDKN' A
#
# COMPACT_ATOMS: atom_id res chain seq x y z
N MET A 1 32.90 -5.80 -26.90
CA MET A 1 31.45 -5.56 -26.71
C MET A 1 31.16 -5.60 -25.21
N ALA A 2 31.15 -4.44 -24.55
CA ALA A 2 30.99 -4.38 -23.09
C ALA A 2 29.56 -4.76 -22.70
N ALA A 3 29.39 -5.80 -21.89
CA ALA A 3 28.10 -6.21 -21.36
C ALA A 3 27.48 -5.05 -20.55
N LYS A 4 26.31 -4.58 -21.00
CA LYS A 4 25.53 -3.55 -20.32
C LYS A 4 25.20 -4.06 -18.91
N LYS A 5 25.73 -3.41 -17.87
CA LYS A 5 25.34 -3.71 -16.48
C LYS A 5 23.84 -3.48 -16.37
N LEU A 6 23.06 -4.57 -16.34
CA LEU A 6 21.67 -4.53 -15.92
C LEU A 6 21.70 -3.97 -14.49
N GLY A 7 21.32 -2.70 -14.33
CA GLY A 7 21.06 -2.13 -13.01
C GLY A 7 20.00 -2.97 -12.29
N ARG A 8 19.80 -2.73 -10.98
CA ARG A 8 18.83 -3.45 -10.15
C ARG A 8 17.51 -3.60 -10.93
N PRO A 9 17.05 -4.82 -11.25
CA PRO A 9 15.76 -5.01 -11.91
C PRO A 9 14.71 -4.52 -10.93
N THR A 10 14.29 -3.26 -11.09
CA THR A 10 13.41 -2.62 -10.12
C THR A 10 12.03 -2.56 -10.73
N ASP A 11 11.46 -3.75 -10.89
CA ASP A 11 10.10 -3.97 -11.42
C ASP A 11 9.02 -3.45 -10.46
N SER A 12 9.38 -3.15 -9.20
CA SER A 12 8.46 -2.65 -8.18
C SER A 12 9.11 -1.56 -7.34
N LEU A 13 9.52 -0.48 -8.02
CA LEU A 13 9.74 0.80 -7.35
C LEU A 13 8.41 1.21 -6.69
N LYS A 14 8.38 1.27 -5.36
CA LYS A 14 7.28 1.86 -4.57
C LYS A 14 7.33 3.39 -4.67
N ASP A 15 7.42 3.90 -5.90
CA ASP A 15 7.65 5.31 -6.22
C ASP A 15 6.37 6.16 -6.17
N LYS A 16 5.21 5.50 -6.09
CA LYS A 16 3.92 6.19 -6.07
C LYS A 16 3.49 6.46 -4.63
N GLU A 17 3.55 7.73 -4.23
CA GLU A 17 2.91 8.22 -3.01
C GLU A 17 1.43 8.52 -3.27
N ILE A 18 0.55 8.00 -2.41
CA ILE A 18 -0.89 8.28 -2.48
C ILE A 18 -1.22 9.29 -1.38
N ARG A 19 -1.53 10.53 -1.78
CA ARG A 19 -2.01 11.59 -0.86
C ARG A 19 -3.54 11.56 -0.81
N VAL A 20 -4.09 11.07 0.29
CA VAL A 20 -5.54 11.00 0.50
C VAL A 20 -5.95 12.01 1.56
N ARG A 21 -6.99 12.79 1.29
CA ARG A 21 -7.68 13.57 2.32
C ARG A 21 -8.56 12.62 3.13
N ALA A 22 -8.25 12.46 4.40
CA ALA A 22 -8.97 11.59 5.31
C ALA A 22 -9.58 12.42 6.45
N ASN A 23 -10.78 12.04 6.86
CA ASN A 23 -11.42 12.61 8.04
C ASN A 23 -10.74 12.11 9.33
N PRO A 24 -10.85 12.85 10.45
CA PRO A 24 -10.25 12.44 11.73
C PRO A 24 -10.74 11.05 12.20
N GLU A 25 -11.99 10.70 11.90
CA GLU A 25 -12.52 9.37 12.19
C GLU A 25 -11.81 8.25 11.40
N THR A 26 -11.49 8.51 10.13
CA THR A 26 -10.74 7.58 9.28
C THR A 26 -9.33 7.38 9.80
N ILE A 27 -8.66 8.46 10.23
CA ILE A 27 -7.34 8.39 10.88
C ILE A 27 -7.42 7.54 12.15
N ARG A 28 -8.44 7.77 13.00
CA ARG A 28 -8.63 7.02 14.25
C ARG A 28 -8.84 5.52 13.99
N LYS A 29 -9.68 5.16 13.02
CA LYS A 29 -9.87 3.77 12.59
C LYS A 29 -8.56 3.15 12.09
N LEU A 30 -7.79 3.90 11.31
CA LEU A 30 -6.50 3.43 10.77
C LEU A 30 -5.46 3.22 11.87
N GLU A 31 -5.41 4.09 12.88
CA GLU A 31 -4.55 3.91 14.05
C GLU A 31 -5.00 2.71 14.91
N GLU A 32 -6.30 2.51 15.09
CA GLU A 32 -6.80 1.36 15.82
C GLU A 32 -6.50 0.05 15.09
N CYS A 33 -6.69 0.01 13.76
CA CYS A 33 -6.26 -1.10 12.93
C CYS A 33 -4.75 -1.34 13.07
N SER A 34 -3.93 -0.28 13.10
CA SER A 34 -2.47 -0.40 13.24
C SER A 34 -2.08 -1.01 14.57
N LYS A 35 -2.74 -0.61 15.67
CA LYS A 35 -2.51 -1.19 16.99
C LYS A 35 -2.95 -2.66 17.07
N ARG A 36 -4.12 -2.99 16.51
CA ARG A 36 -4.66 -4.36 16.55
C ARG A 36 -3.89 -5.33 15.67
N LEU A 37 -3.49 -4.91 14.47
CA LEU A 37 -2.77 -5.74 13.51
C LEU A 37 -1.25 -5.70 13.67
N ASN A 38 -0.72 -4.79 14.49
CA ASN A 38 0.72 -4.55 14.69
C ASN A 38 1.47 -4.29 13.36
N THR A 39 0.79 -3.66 12.40
CA THR A 39 1.30 -3.37 11.06
C THR A 39 1.42 -1.87 10.83
N SER A 40 2.30 -1.49 9.90
CA SER A 40 2.45 -0.09 9.47
C SER A 40 1.17 0.46 8.86
N LYS A 41 0.93 1.76 9.03
CA LYS A 41 -0.16 2.52 8.41
C LYS A 41 -0.23 2.25 6.90
N SER A 42 0.92 2.22 6.22
CA SER A 42 0.99 1.95 4.77
C SER A 42 0.57 0.52 4.41
N ASP A 43 0.82 -0.45 5.28
CA ASP A 43 0.45 -1.85 5.05
C ASP A 43 -1.06 -2.05 5.15
N ILE A 44 -1.69 -1.37 6.11
CA ILE A 44 -3.15 -1.38 6.30
C ILE A 44 -3.85 -0.79 5.09
N VAL A 45 -3.35 0.34 4.56
CA VAL A 45 -3.91 0.97 3.36
C VAL A 45 -3.82 0.01 2.17
N ARG A 46 -2.68 -0.67 1.98
CA ARG A 46 -2.51 -1.66 0.92
C ARG A 46 -3.49 -2.81 1.06
N ARG A 47 -3.53 -3.46 2.24
CA ARG A 47 -4.48 -4.55 2.52
C ARG A 47 -5.94 -4.13 2.35
N GLY A 48 -6.26 -2.89 2.70
CA GLY A 48 -7.60 -2.33 2.51
C GLY A 48 -7.97 -2.20 1.03
N ILE A 49 -7.03 -1.70 0.22
CA ILE A 49 -7.21 -1.59 -1.24
C ILE A 49 -7.30 -2.98 -1.87
N ASP A 50 -6.40 -3.91 -1.54
CA ASP A 50 -6.43 -5.30 -2.03
C ASP A 50 -7.77 -5.96 -1.72
N LYS A 51 -8.28 -5.82 -0.49
CA LYS A 51 -9.59 -6.38 -0.12
C LYS A 51 -10.74 -5.76 -0.90
N MET A 52 -10.74 -4.44 -1.08
CA MET A 52 -11.76 -3.78 -1.89
C MET A 52 -11.68 -4.19 -3.35
N TYR A 53 -10.47 -4.38 -3.89
CA TYR A 53 -10.26 -4.83 -5.26
C TYR A 53 -10.72 -6.29 -5.46
N ASP A 54 -10.37 -7.19 -4.54
CA ASP A 54 -10.82 -8.59 -4.54
C ASP A 54 -12.35 -8.70 -4.43
N ASP A 55 -12.98 -7.81 -3.67
CA ASP A 55 -14.45 -7.74 -3.55
C ASP A 55 -15.11 -7.25 -4.85
N LEU A 56 -14.46 -6.33 -5.58
CA LEU A 56 -14.93 -5.84 -6.88
C LEU A 56 -14.78 -6.89 -8.00
N ASP A 57 -13.74 -7.72 -7.95
CA ASP A 57 -13.48 -8.77 -8.97
C ASP A 57 -14.40 -9.99 -8.80
N LYS A 58 -15.03 -10.14 -7.64
CA LYS A 58 -16.01 -11.20 -7.35
C LYS A 58 -17.43 -10.90 -7.81
N ASN A 59 -17.66 -9.76 -8.45
CA ASN A 59 -18.97 -9.33 -8.97
C ASN A 59 -18.98 -9.24 -10.49
#